data_AF-A0A0S7ZF34-F1
#
_entry.id   AF-A0A0S7ZF34-F1
#
_cell.length_a   1.000
_cell.length_b   1.000
_cell.length_c   1.000
_cell.angle_alpha   90.00
_cell.angle_beta   90.00
_cell.angle_gamma   90.00
#
_symmetry.space_group_name_H-M   'P 1'
#
loop_
_entity.id
_entity.type
_entity.pdbx_description
1 polymer ?
#
loop_
_entity_poly.entity_id
_entity_poly.type
_entity_poly.pdbx_seq_one_letter_code
_entity_poly.pdbx_strand_id
1 'polypeptide(L)'
;MKISRNNQRYIFKRVLIAFYSLLLTLTTFGVVHGQESPGAFLTPDPGKSIGLELECHSGTPLILEYVLSDKEKIVEKLFFDFDDDGVADLALDPIEQNGEEGAVVFRGVPYRREGKYRSTIYLKTRSGTHARSYIVSFNDFIWGRDNFNFANDGKFEDTIDFVSKTLIEWAEERFGPLTRDQQVILLYVMYSIYKGSIGRCYGFTGGEIYYMENPQRLPFGCAGTYDIREGDERIIREMDFVQNDIVFSNYLLKGVDLTRKQDSEAFLKELEKVKRSIDRGRNIILGYVSPKMHHSMVAYGYIENQFKGSTTLVVANNWEREQMSNTFSEDAENLVFASSDEGVKVTWYDLTKKEVRYPEMIFAIEREDRYSLEREGFLALLARTEERIRKKGKIILMVEETEVAYVIDGDGKKRGYKKPRYFKDTEEIDFRKIDYNYVFELPADGEYRLLLKNPRYNEERGRYKDVNLYGIFPADIVSADILSDDIVSADLLSADIVSAETHVLTVMNRGLPVNDEYISEYRIDKSGIERVTE
;
A
#
# COMPACT_ATOMS: atom_id res chain seq x y z
N MET A 1 -11.64 4.59 43.22
CA MET A 1 -10.75 4.89 42.07
C MET A 1 -10.73 3.65 41.19
N LYS A 2 -11.49 3.62 40.08
CA LYS A 2 -11.63 2.45 39.19
C LYS A 2 -10.57 2.56 38.08
N ILE A 3 -9.57 1.68 38.12
CA ILE A 3 -8.60 1.53 37.03
C ILE A 3 -9.33 0.89 35.83
N SER A 4 -9.17 1.49 34.64
CA SER A 4 -9.90 1.06 33.44
C SER A 4 -9.42 -0.31 32.96
N ARG A 5 -10.35 -1.12 32.43
CA ARG A 5 -10.12 -2.49 31.93
C ARG A 5 -9.17 -2.57 30.72
N ASN A 6 -8.70 -1.46 30.17
CA ASN A 6 -7.83 -1.44 28.99
C ASN A 6 -6.37 -1.80 29.32
N ASN A 7 -5.88 -1.55 30.53
CA ASN A 7 -4.48 -1.87 30.90
C ASN A 7 -4.22 -3.36 31.19
N GLN A 8 -5.23 -4.14 31.60
CA GLN A 8 -5.06 -5.58 31.89
C GLN A 8 -5.03 -6.46 30.63
N ARG A 9 -5.59 -6.00 29.50
CA ARG A 9 -5.54 -6.73 28.21
C ARG A 9 -4.20 -6.59 27.49
N TYR A 10 -3.36 -5.63 27.88
CA TYR A 10 -2.05 -5.40 27.27
C TYR A 10 -1.00 -6.43 27.73
N ILE A 11 -1.02 -6.80 29.02
CA ILE A 11 -0.04 -7.72 29.63
C ILE A 11 -0.28 -9.18 29.18
N PHE A 12 -1.54 -9.60 29.02
CA PHE A 12 -1.86 -10.98 28.60
C PHE A 12 -1.56 -11.26 27.10
N LYS A 13 -1.33 -10.23 26.29
CA LYS A 13 -1.17 -10.35 24.82
C LYS A 13 0.25 -10.64 24.35
N ARG A 14 1.30 -10.30 25.12
CA ARG A 14 2.71 -10.54 24.71
C ARG A 14 3.20 -11.96 25.03
N VAL A 15 2.68 -12.59 26.09
CA VAL A 15 3.01 -13.98 26.48
C VAL A 15 2.68 -15.01 25.36
N LEU A 16 1.67 -14.74 24.53
CA LEU A 16 1.27 -15.65 23.46
C LEU A 16 2.20 -15.61 22.23
N ILE A 17 2.88 -14.48 21.99
CA ILE A 17 3.76 -14.26 20.83
C ILE A 17 5.13 -14.95 21.06
N ALA A 18 5.66 -14.89 22.29
CA ALA A 18 6.88 -15.60 22.66
C ALA A 18 6.73 -17.14 22.54
N PHE A 19 5.52 -17.67 22.74
CA PHE A 19 5.27 -19.12 22.69
C PHE A 19 5.26 -19.70 21.27
N TYR A 20 4.85 -18.91 20.25
CA TYR A 20 4.79 -19.38 18.86
C TYR A 20 6.16 -19.37 18.16
N SER A 21 7.05 -18.44 18.51
CA SER A 21 8.41 -18.39 17.96
C SER A 21 9.29 -19.53 18.46
N LEU A 22 9.01 -20.08 19.66
CA LEU A 22 9.75 -21.21 20.22
C LEU A 22 9.42 -22.56 19.54
N LEU A 23 8.20 -22.70 19.00
CA LEU A 23 7.75 -23.97 18.39
C LEU A 23 8.31 -24.22 16.98
N LEU A 24 8.75 -23.17 16.27
CA LEU A 24 9.27 -23.30 14.90
C LEU A 24 10.75 -23.72 14.83
N THR A 25 11.50 -23.73 15.95
CA THR A 25 12.95 -23.92 15.94
C THR A 25 13.41 -25.34 16.31
N LEU A 26 12.48 -26.30 16.48
CA LEU A 26 12.76 -27.62 17.05
C LEU A 26 12.73 -28.81 16.09
N THR A 27 12.82 -28.61 14.76
CA THR A 27 12.80 -29.73 13.80
C THR A 27 13.91 -29.68 12.76
N THR A 28 15.18 -29.75 13.19
CA THR A 28 16.27 -30.36 12.38
C THR A 28 17.52 -30.56 13.24
N PHE A 29 17.75 -31.77 13.73
CA PHE A 29 19.10 -32.22 14.11
C PHE A 29 19.33 -33.60 13.50
N GLY A 30 19.99 -33.62 12.35
CA GLY A 30 20.62 -34.81 11.78
C GLY A 30 22.04 -34.93 12.35
N VAL A 31 22.35 -36.07 12.92
CA VAL A 31 23.65 -36.41 13.50
C VAL A 31 24.66 -36.68 12.38
N VAL A 32 25.78 -35.95 12.38
CA VAL A 32 27.00 -36.32 11.62
C VAL A 32 28.17 -36.29 12.59
N HIS A 33 28.83 -37.45 12.75
CA HIS A 33 30.09 -37.60 13.47
C HIS A 33 31.26 -37.34 12.51
N GLY A 34 32.16 -36.43 12.90
CA GLY A 34 33.47 -36.25 12.29
C GLY A 34 34.41 -35.59 13.30
N GLN A 35 35.48 -36.28 13.66
CA GLN A 35 36.54 -35.78 14.55
C GLN A 35 37.36 -34.69 13.85
N GLU A 36 37.46 -33.51 14.46
CA GLU A 36 38.55 -32.57 14.21
C GLU A 36 39.09 -31.98 15.51
N SER A 37 40.38 -31.65 15.46
CA SER A 37 41.34 -31.20 16.47
C SER A 37 40.88 -30.05 17.41
N PRO A 38 41.52 -29.89 18.59
CA PRO A 38 41.17 -28.88 19.57
C PRO A 38 41.59 -27.48 19.10
N GLY A 39 40.78 -26.88 18.23
CA GLY A 39 40.78 -25.45 17.99
C GLY A 39 40.24 -24.74 19.22
N ALA A 40 40.88 -23.64 19.61
CA ALA A 40 40.38 -22.78 20.67
C ALA A 40 38.90 -22.46 20.42
N PHE A 41 38.02 -22.95 21.29
CA PHE A 41 36.64 -22.49 21.37
C PHE A 41 36.71 -21.00 21.68
N LEU A 42 36.63 -20.16 20.65
CA LEU A 42 36.20 -18.79 20.80
C LEU A 42 34.82 -18.90 21.43
N THR A 43 34.74 -18.70 22.74
CA THR A 43 33.47 -18.50 23.42
C THR A 43 32.79 -17.37 22.66
N PRO A 44 31.59 -17.59 22.07
CA PRO A 44 30.90 -16.54 21.36
C PRO A 44 30.78 -15.36 22.31
N ASP A 45 31.20 -14.18 21.86
CA ASP A 45 31.10 -12.95 22.65
C ASP A 45 29.66 -12.84 23.16
N PRO A 46 29.40 -13.01 24.47
CA PRO A 46 28.05 -13.00 25.01
C PRO A 46 27.38 -11.64 24.79
N GLY A 47 28.15 -10.59 24.50
CA GLY A 47 27.63 -9.30 24.06
C GLY A 47 26.92 -9.33 22.71
N LYS A 48 27.14 -10.33 21.85
CA LYS A 48 26.47 -10.44 20.53
C LYS A 48 25.07 -11.07 20.60
N SER A 49 24.77 -11.87 21.63
CA SER A 49 23.45 -12.49 21.79
C SER A 49 22.40 -11.54 22.39
N ILE A 50 22.83 -10.45 23.05
CA ILE A 50 21.94 -9.45 23.64
C ILE A 50 21.40 -8.51 22.55
N GLY A 51 20.11 -8.64 22.26
CA GLY A 51 19.38 -7.74 21.37
C GLY A 51 18.86 -6.53 22.13
N LEU A 52 19.08 -5.34 21.60
CA LEU A 52 18.39 -4.12 22.03
C LEU A 52 17.83 -3.47 20.77
N GLU A 53 16.51 -3.55 20.60
CA GLU A 53 15.79 -2.93 19.50
C GLU A 53 15.19 -1.60 19.94
N LEU A 54 14.95 -0.73 18.96
CA LEU A 54 14.34 0.57 19.18
C LEU A 54 13.13 0.70 18.27
N GLU A 55 11.96 0.87 18.87
CA GLU A 55 10.65 0.96 18.21
C GLU A 55 10.04 2.35 18.45
N CYS A 56 9.17 2.79 17.53
CA CYS A 56 8.41 4.03 17.66
C CYS A 56 7.01 3.83 17.07
N HIS A 57 5.98 4.27 17.79
CA HIS A 57 4.57 4.20 17.37
C HIS A 57 3.81 5.50 17.64
N SER A 58 4.53 6.61 17.74
CA SER A 58 3.98 7.94 18.01
C SER A 58 4.29 8.88 16.85
N GLY A 59 3.63 10.03 16.81
CA GLY A 59 4.11 11.15 16.01
C GLY A 59 5.22 11.89 16.72
N THR A 60 5.47 13.13 16.31
CA THR A 60 6.53 14.01 16.82
C THR A 60 6.02 14.83 18.02
N PRO A 61 6.78 14.92 19.13
CA PRO A 61 8.08 14.27 19.36
C PRO A 61 7.97 12.76 19.56
N LEU A 62 8.96 12.02 19.04
CA LEU A 62 8.93 10.56 19.05
C LEU A 62 9.00 10.01 20.48
N ILE A 63 8.12 9.07 20.79
CA ILE A 63 8.17 8.21 21.98
C ILE A 63 8.93 6.96 21.57
N LEU A 64 10.17 6.89 22.04
CA LEU A 64 11.09 5.80 21.75
C LEU A 64 10.93 4.68 22.76
N GLU A 65 10.76 3.45 22.28
CA GLU A 65 10.68 2.24 23.08
C GLU A 65 11.92 1.37 22.86
N TYR A 66 12.73 1.19 23.91
CA TYR A 66 13.87 0.27 23.85
C TYR A 66 13.42 -1.11 24.33
N VAL A 67 13.55 -2.10 23.45
CA VAL A 67 13.10 -3.48 23.67
C VAL A 67 14.32 -4.38 23.86
N LEU A 68 14.48 -4.93 25.06
CA LEU A 68 15.60 -5.79 25.40
C LEU A 68 15.24 -7.27 25.14
N SER A 69 16.04 -7.93 24.31
CA SER A 69 16.03 -9.37 24.11
C SER A 69 17.25 -9.97 24.82
N ASP A 70 17.05 -10.36 26.08
CA ASP A 70 18.08 -10.96 26.94
C ASP A 70 17.59 -12.29 27.54
N LYS A 71 17.64 -13.35 26.73
CA LYS A 71 17.18 -14.70 27.14
C LYS A 71 17.93 -15.24 28.35
N GLU A 72 19.22 -14.93 28.44
CA GLU A 72 20.11 -15.45 29.47
C GLU A 72 20.12 -14.58 30.73
N LYS A 73 19.43 -13.42 30.70
CA LYS A 73 19.33 -12.45 31.80
C LYS A 73 20.70 -12.00 32.29
N ILE A 74 21.60 -11.73 31.34
CA ILE A 74 23.00 -11.34 31.61
C ILE A 74 23.18 -9.83 31.76
N VAL A 75 22.20 -9.02 31.35
CA VAL A 75 22.21 -7.56 31.53
C VAL A 75 21.80 -7.22 32.96
N GLU A 76 22.72 -6.63 33.71
CA GLU A 76 22.51 -6.19 35.09
C GLU A 76 21.97 -4.77 35.17
N LYS A 77 22.37 -3.90 34.22
CA LYS A 77 21.97 -2.49 34.19
C LYS A 77 22.09 -1.90 32.79
N LEU A 78 21.19 -0.97 32.47
CA LEU A 78 21.29 -0.11 31.29
C LEU A 78 21.59 1.33 31.70
N PHE A 79 22.43 2.01 30.91
CA PHE A 79 22.65 3.45 30.98
C PHE A 79 22.35 4.07 29.64
N PHE A 80 21.49 5.09 29.65
CA PHE A 80 21.09 5.81 28.45
C PHE A 80 21.88 7.12 28.38
N ASP A 81 22.62 7.29 27.30
CA ASP A 81 23.29 8.52 26.94
C ASP A 81 22.63 9.06 25.67
N PHE A 82 21.84 10.12 25.82
CA PHE A 82 21.07 10.75 24.74
C PHE A 82 21.76 12.03 24.24
N ASP A 83 23.08 12.13 24.42
CA ASP A 83 23.89 13.32 24.16
C ASP A 83 23.38 14.58 24.94
N ASP A 84 23.95 15.76 24.67
CA ASP A 84 23.63 17.02 25.39
C ASP A 84 22.19 17.52 25.15
N ASP A 85 21.52 17.04 24.10
CA ASP A 85 20.18 17.48 23.69
C ASP A 85 19.05 16.59 24.23
N GLY A 86 19.39 15.44 24.84
CA GLY A 86 18.42 14.44 25.27
C GLY A 86 18.05 14.51 26.75
N VAL A 87 16.76 14.42 27.09
CA VAL A 87 16.29 14.32 28.48
C VAL A 87 15.56 13.00 28.70
N ALA A 88 16.01 12.18 29.64
CA ALA A 88 15.35 10.93 30.00
C ALA A 88 14.14 11.21 30.92
N ASP A 89 12.93 11.29 30.34
CA ASP A 89 11.71 11.56 31.11
C ASP A 89 11.11 10.31 31.80
N LEU A 90 11.52 9.08 31.43
CA LEU A 90 11.02 7.86 32.06
C LEU A 90 11.94 6.64 31.84
N ALA A 91 12.71 6.23 32.86
CA ALA A 91 13.35 4.92 32.88
C ALA A 91 12.41 3.92 33.55
N LEU A 92 12.09 2.81 32.89
CA LEU A 92 11.41 1.69 33.54
C LEU A 92 12.47 0.88 34.30
N ASP A 93 12.22 0.56 35.56
CA ASP A 93 13.16 -0.25 36.33
C ASP A 93 13.19 -1.65 35.70
N PRO A 94 14.34 -2.14 35.18
CA PRO A 94 14.41 -3.43 34.46
C PRO A 94 13.94 -4.63 35.29
N ILE A 95 13.80 -4.44 36.60
CA ILE A 95 13.51 -5.46 37.61
C ILE A 95 12.00 -5.69 37.80
N GLU A 96 11.12 -4.76 37.39
CA GLU A 96 9.66 -4.93 37.60
C GLU A 96 8.93 -5.69 36.49
N GLN A 97 9.55 -5.91 35.32
CA GLN A 97 9.01 -6.82 34.30
C GLN A 97 9.79 -8.14 34.33
N ASN A 98 9.16 -9.18 34.87
CA ASN A 98 9.65 -10.55 35.09
C ASN A 98 10.34 -11.23 33.88
N GLY A 99 11.52 -10.78 33.45
CA GLY A 99 12.43 -11.52 32.56
C GLY A 99 11.79 -12.22 31.36
N GLU A 100 10.77 -11.60 30.76
CA GLU A 100 10.17 -12.06 29.52
C GLU A 100 11.00 -11.50 28.35
N GLU A 101 11.33 -12.36 27.39
CA GLU A 101 12.01 -11.96 26.16
C GLU A 101 11.21 -10.87 25.43
N GLY A 102 11.85 -9.73 25.12
CA GLY A 102 11.18 -8.60 24.45
C GLY A 102 10.52 -7.60 25.41
N ALA A 103 11.04 -7.46 26.63
CA ALA A 103 10.58 -6.46 27.59
C ALA A 103 10.97 -5.03 27.15
N VAL A 104 10.06 -4.08 27.33
CA VAL A 104 10.34 -2.66 27.10
C VAL A 104 11.08 -2.13 28.34
N VAL A 105 12.36 -1.79 28.18
CA VAL A 105 13.23 -1.34 29.28
C VAL A 105 13.29 0.19 29.39
N PHE A 106 12.85 0.90 28.37
CA PHE A 106 12.67 2.36 28.39
C PHE A 106 11.54 2.74 27.44
N ARG A 107 10.73 3.72 27.84
CA ARG A 107 9.72 4.37 27.01
C ARG A 107 9.69 5.85 27.34
N GLY A 108 10.09 6.71 26.42
CA GLY A 108 10.14 8.14 26.71
C GLY A 108 10.40 9.00 25.48
N VAL A 109 10.45 10.31 25.69
CA VAL A 109 10.67 11.32 24.65
C VAL A 109 12.05 11.97 24.88
N PRO A 110 13.15 11.34 24.44
CA PRO A 110 14.48 11.90 24.67
C PRO A 110 14.67 13.21 23.91
N TYR A 111 14.11 13.34 22.70
CA TYR A 111 14.28 14.51 21.84
C TYR A 111 12.95 15.21 21.61
N ARG A 112 12.85 16.47 22.05
CA ARG A 112 11.59 17.25 22.01
C ARG A 112 11.37 18.02 20.71
N ARG A 113 12.39 18.10 19.85
CA ARG A 113 12.36 18.85 18.60
C ARG A 113 12.82 17.94 17.47
N GLU A 114 12.36 18.25 16.26
CA GLU A 114 12.91 17.64 15.05
C GLU A 114 14.41 17.88 14.93
N GLY A 115 15.09 16.92 14.31
CA GLY A 115 16.54 16.96 14.17
C GLY A 115 17.14 15.59 13.92
N LYS A 116 18.46 15.53 14.05
CA LYS A 116 19.26 14.30 13.94
C LYS A 116 20.10 14.18 15.19
N TYR A 117 19.87 13.11 15.92
CA TYR A 117 20.44 12.86 17.23
C TYR A 117 21.22 11.56 17.23
N ARG A 118 22.23 11.49 18.09
CA ARG A 118 22.94 10.26 18.39
C ARG A 118 22.60 9.88 19.83
N SER A 119 22.52 8.58 20.08
CA SER A 119 22.46 8.03 21.43
C SER A 119 23.34 6.82 21.55
N THR A 120 23.86 6.62 22.75
CA THR A 120 24.62 5.43 23.12
C THR A 120 24.00 4.80 24.35
N ILE A 121 23.61 3.53 24.23
CA ILE A 121 23.09 2.76 25.35
C ILE A 121 24.17 1.80 25.81
N TYR A 122 24.54 1.87 27.09
CA TYR A 122 25.53 1.00 27.70
C TYR A 122 24.85 -0.10 28.49
N LEU A 123 25.08 -1.35 28.08
CA LEU A 123 24.59 -2.56 28.72
C LEU A 123 25.70 -3.11 29.62
N LYS A 124 25.50 -3.04 30.93
CA LYS A 124 26.43 -3.58 31.91
C LYS A 124 26.09 -5.04 32.19
N THR A 125 27.08 -5.91 32.03
CA THR A 125 27.02 -7.35 32.34
C THR A 125 28.16 -7.71 33.30
N ARG A 126 28.20 -8.96 33.76
CA ARG A 126 29.33 -9.46 34.56
C ARG A 126 30.65 -9.49 33.81
N SER A 127 30.60 -9.68 32.48
CA SER A 127 31.79 -9.79 31.63
C SER A 127 32.31 -8.44 31.14
N GLY A 128 31.55 -7.36 31.31
CA GLY A 128 31.97 -6.03 30.90
C GLY A 128 30.81 -5.08 30.62
N THR A 129 31.07 -4.02 29.86
CA THR A 129 30.06 -3.08 29.38
C THR A 129 30.06 -3.09 27.86
N HIS A 130 28.87 -3.25 27.27
CA HIS A 130 28.68 -3.29 25.83
C HIS A 130 27.89 -2.04 25.39
N ALA A 131 28.38 -1.32 24.38
CA ALA A 131 27.69 -0.16 23.84
C ALA A 131 26.75 -0.55 22.68
N ARG A 132 25.65 0.18 22.54
CA ARG A 132 24.74 0.17 21.39
C ARG A 132 24.54 1.60 20.94
N SER A 133 24.90 1.91 19.71
CA SER A 133 24.82 3.26 19.17
C SER A 133 23.68 3.36 18.18
N TYR A 134 22.89 4.42 18.31
CA TYR A 134 21.75 4.71 17.46
C TYR A 134 21.87 6.13 16.89
N ILE A 135 21.42 6.29 15.65
CA ILE A 135 21.11 7.60 15.08
C ILE A 135 19.59 7.68 14.95
N VAL A 136 18.99 8.71 15.53
CA VAL A 136 17.54 8.96 15.44
C VAL A 136 17.36 10.28 14.72
N SER A 137 16.61 10.29 13.62
CA SER A 137 16.25 11.53 12.93
C SER A 137 14.77 11.56 12.62
N PHE A 138 14.14 12.72 12.79
CA PHE A 138 12.72 12.90 12.50
C PHE A 138 12.41 14.37 12.26
N ASN A 139 11.30 14.60 11.55
CA ASN A 139 10.71 15.92 11.33
C ASN A 139 9.40 16.06 12.11
N ASP A 140 8.81 17.25 12.07
CA ASP A 140 7.46 17.47 12.56
C ASP A 140 6.43 16.64 11.77
N PHE A 141 5.69 15.80 12.50
CA PHE A 141 4.52 15.05 12.04
C PHE A 141 3.66 14.71 13.26
N ILE A 142 2.49 15.33 13.40
CA ILE A 142 1.63 15.21 14.58
C ILE A 142 0.33 14.51 14.18
N TRP A 143 0.05 13.36 14.81
CA TRP A 143 -1.25 12.70 14.67
C TRP A 143 -2.35 13.59 15.25
N GLY A 144 -3.46 13.69 14.54
CA GLY A 144 -4.54 14.64 14.86
C GLY A 144 -4.32 16.05 14.31
N ARG A 145 -3.23 16.28 13.57
CA ARG A 145 -2.97 17.53 12.85
C ARG A 145 -2.66 17.27 11.38
N ASP A 146 -1.72 16.36 11.11
CA ASP A 146 -1.09 16.23 9.79
C ASP A 146 -1.65 15.10 8.93
N ASN A 147 -2.25 14.08 9.55
CA ASN A 147 -2.97 13.00 8.88
C ASN A 147 -4.43 13.38 8.62
N PHE A 148 -5.08 12.74 7.66
CA PHE A 148 -6.53 12.82 7.52
C PHE A 148 -7.26 12.12 8.67
N ASN A 149 -8.45 12.59 9.05
CA ASN A 149 -9.29 11.94 10.08
C ASN A 149 -10.10 10.74 9.55
N PHE A 150 -10.07 10.52 8.24
CA PHE A 150 -10.70 9.39 7.55
C PHE A 150 -9.62 8.50 6.92
N ALA A 151 -10.02 7.29 6.54
CA ALA A 151 -9.09 6.25 6.14
C ALA A 151 -9.38 5.77 4.72
N ASN A 152 -8.38 5.15 4.10
CA ASN A 152 -8.52 4.43 2.85
C ASN A 152 -9.19 3.06 3.09
N ASP A 153 -10.47 3.09 3.48
CA ASP A 153 -11.27 1.92 3.86
C ASP A 153 -12.54 1.76 3.00
N GLY A 154 -13.25 0.64 3.21
CA GLY A 154 -14.46 0.33 2.45
C GLY A 154 -15.61 1.33 2.64
N LYS A 155 -15.58 2.13 3.71
CA LYS A 155 -16.55 3.21 3.95
C LYS A 155 -16.19 4.45 3.13
N PHE A 156 -14.90 4.82 3.07
CA PHE A 156 -14.45 5.89 2.19
C PHE A 156 -14.78 5.56 0.73
N GLU A 157 -14.63 4.29 0.32
CA GLU A 157 -15.03 3.81 -1.00
C GLU A 157 -16.52 4.03 -1.36
N ASP A 158 -17.41 4.21 -0.38
CA ASP A 158 -18.81 4.50 -0.62
C ASP A 158 -19.09 6.01 -0.80
N THR A 159 -18.14 6.87 -0.43
CA THR A 159 -18.27 8.33 -0.57
C THR A 159 -17.77 8.86 -1.92
N ILE A 160 -16.97 8.06 -2.62
CA ILE A 160 -16.23 8.44 -3.83
C ILE A 160 -16.85 7.87 -5.11
N ASP A 161 -16.44 8.42 -6.26
CA ASP A 161 -16.81 7.93 -7.58
C ASP A 161 -15.91 6.78 -8.07
N PHE A 162 -16.36 6.09 -9.12
CA PHE A 162 -15.62 5.01 -9.79
C PHE A 162 -14.22 5.46 -10.20
N VAL A 163 -13.25 4.54 -10.09
CA VAL A 163 -11.89 4.76 -10.58
C VAL A 163 -11.91 5.15 -12.05
N SER A 164 -12.78 4.51 -12.82
CA SER A 164 -12.93 4.81 -14.24
C SER A 164 -13.31 6.26 -14.52
N LYS A 165 -14.29 6.80 -13.78
CA LYS A 165 -14.74 8.19 -13.93
C LYS A 165 -13.63 9.16 -13.56
N THR A 166 -13.02 8.99 -12.38
CA THR A 166 -12.03 9.94 -11.87
C THR A 166 -10.73 9.91 -12.66
N LEU A 167 -10.33 8.73 -13.18
CA LEU A 167 -9.16 8.59 -14.04
C LEU A 167 -9.37 9.24 -15.42
N ILE A 168 -10.55 9.07 -16.04
CA ILE A 168 -10.85 9.68 -17.33
C ILE A 168 -10.91 11.19 -17.19
N GLU A 169 -11.60 11.71 -16.17
CA GLU A 169 -11.67 13.16 -15.89
C GLU A 169 -10.27 13.75 -15.69
N TRP A 170 -9.44 13.10 -14.87
CA TRP A 170 -8.05 13.50 -14.67
C TRP A 170 -7.26 13.54 -15.99
N ALA A 171 -7.36 12.51 -16.81
CA ALA A 171 -6.60 12.43 -18.05
C ALA A 171 -7.06 13.46 -19.08
N GLU A 172 -8.37 13.72 -19.18
CA GLU A 172 -8.91 14.75 -20.06
C GLU A 172 -8.51 16.17 -19.63
N GLU A 173 -8.46 16.44 -18.32
CA GLU A 173 -7.98 17.74 -17.83
C GLU A 173 -6.47 17.92 -18.07
N ARG A 174 -5.67 16.88 -17.82
CA ARG A 174 -4.20 16.95 -17.96
C ARG A 174 -3.75 16.96 -19.41
N PHE A 175 -4.38 16.14 -20.24
CA PHE A 175 -3.89 15.85 -21.59
C PHE A 175 -4.86 16.27 -22.68
N GLY A 176 -6.04 16.78 -22.37
CA GLY A 176 -7.09 17.11 -23.33
C GLY A 176 -7.94 15.90 -23.73
N PRO A 177 -8.93 16.09 -24.63
CA PRO A 177 -9.93 15.07 -24.94
C PRO A 177 -9.31 13.75 -25.38
N LEU A 178 -9.89 12.65 -24.89
CA LEU A 178 -9.51 11.28 -25.24
C LEU A 178 -10.57 10.63 -26.13
N THR A 179 -10.14 9.78 -27.04
CA THR A 179 -11.07 8.87 -27.74
C THR A 179 -11.57 7.80 -26.77
N ARG A 180 -12.71 7.18 -27.06
CA ARG A 180 -13.24 6.06 -26.25
C ARG A 180 -12.22 4.93 -26.12
N ASP A 181 -11.53 4.62 -27.20
CA ASP A 181 -10.48 3.60 -27.25
C ASP A 181 -9.35 3.94 -26.26
N GLN A 182 -8.89 5.19 -26.28
CA GLN A 182 -7.87 5.68 -25.35
C GLN A 182 -8.35 5.62 -23.90
N GLN A 183 -9.62 5.95 -23.63
CA GLN A 183 -10.21 5.84 -22.29
C GLN A 183 -10.18 4.39 -21.80
N VAL A 184 -10.64 3.41 -22.60
CA VAL A 184 -10.65 1.99 -22.17
C VAL A 184 -9.23 1.43 -22.03
N ILE A 185 -8.31 1.80 -22.91
CA ILE A 185 -6.89 1.41 -22.80
C ILE A 185 -6.28 2.00 -21.53
N LEU A 186 -6.60 3.26 -21.20
CA LEU A 186 -6.16 3.93 -19.98
C LEU A 186 -6.65 3.18 -18.73
N LEU A 187 -7.91 2.76 -18.70
CA LEU A 187 -8.45 1.93 -17.62
C LEU A 187 -7.63 0.64 -17.47
N TYR A 188 -7.37 -0.07 -18.57
CA TYR A 188 -6.57 -1.30 -18.53
C TYR A 188 -5.15 -1.06 -18.03
N VAL A 189 -4.50 0.04 -18.45
CA VAL A 189 -3.20 0.46 -17.92
C VAL A 189 -3.26 0.60 -16.41
N MET A 190 -4.27 1.30 -15.88
CA MET A 190 -4.41 1.52 -14.44
C MET A 190 -4.73 0.23 -13.66
N TYR A 191 -5.69 -0.59 -14.11
CA TYR A 191 -5.94 -1.87 -13.45
C TYR A 191 -4.76 -2.83 -13.53
N SER A 192 -3.87 -2.65 -14.51
CA SER A 192 -2.68 -3.49 -14.63
C SER A 192 -1.64 -3.25 -13.54
N ILE A 193 -1.66 -2.08 -12.88
CA ILE A 193 -0.71 -1.73 -11.82
C ILE A 193 -1.20 -2.08 -10.41
N TYR A 194 -2.51 -2.21 -10.20
CA TYR A 194 -3.04 -2.52 -8.87
C TYR A 194 -2.69 -3.95 -8.46
N LYS A 195 -2.28 -4.09 -7.19
CA LYS A 195 -2.01 -5.39 -6.55
C LYS A 195 -2.85 -5.49 -5.29
N GLY A 196 -3.86 -6.36 -5.30
CA GLY A 196 -4.73 -6.62 -4.15
C GLY A 196 -5.94 -5.69 -4.12
N SER A 197 -5.75 -4.46 -3.68
CA SER A 197 -6.82 -3.47 -3.48
C SER A 197 -6.61 -2.18 -4.27
N ILE A 198 -7.71 -1.48 -4.56
CA ILE A 198 -7.74 -0.13 -5.12
C ILE A 198 -7.75 0.85 -3.95
N GLY A 199 -6.56 1.30 -3.57
CA GLY A 199 -6.40 2.35 -2.58
C GLY A 199 -6.07 3.71 -3.19
N ARG A 200 -6.48 4.79 -2.52
CA ARG A 200 -6.03 6.17 -2.79
C ARG A 200 -4.81 6.56 -1.96
N CYS A 201 -3.98 5.59 -1.60
CA CYS A 201 -2.87 5.80 -0.68
C CYS A 201 -1.90 6.91 -1.11
N TYR A 202 -1.60 7.06 -2.41
CA TYR A 202 -0.79 8.18 -2.91
C TYR A 202 -1.56 9.51 -2.85
N GLY A 203 -2.87 9.50 -3.01
CA GLY A 203 -3.75 10.66 -2.77
C GLY A 203 -3.73 11.10 -1.30
N PHE A 204 -3.83 10.17 -0.34
CA PHE A 204 -3.70 10.45 1.09
C PHE A 204 -2.31 10.99 1.42
N THR A 205 -1.25 10.22 1.16
CA THR A 205 0.13 10.59 1.51
C THR A 205 0.61 11.84 0.79
N GLY A 206 0.22 12.02 -0.48
CA GLY A 206 0.51 13.24 -1.24
C GLY A 206 -0.26 14.45 -0.71
N GLY A 207 -1.53 14.27 -0.35
CA GLY A 207 -2.37 15.31 0.27
C GLY A 207 -1.88 15.74 1.64
N GLU A 208 -1.50 14.79 2.51
CA GLU A 208 -0.95 15.06 3.84
C GLU A 208 0.29 15.94 3.75
N ILE A 209 1.27 15.53 2.95
CA ILE A 209 2.48 16.34 2.73
C ILE A 209 2.14 17.69 2.09
N TYR A 210 1.22 17.73 1.12
CA TYR A 210 0.79 18.97 0.48
C TYR A 210 0.30 20.00 1.51
N TYR A 211 -0.61 19.58 2.38
CA TYR A 211 -1.24 20.47 3.36
C TYR A 211 -0.30 20.84 4.51
N MET A 212 0.61 19.95 4.90
CA MET A 212 1.70 20.28 5.83
C MET A 212 2.61 21.37 5.28
N GLU A 213 2.99 21.28 4.01
CA GLU A 213 3.85 22.26 3.35
C GLU A 213 3.12 23.56 2.99
N ASN A 214 1.78 23.50 2.88
CA ASN A 214 0.94 24.60 2.42
C ASN A 214 -0.29 24.80 3.31
N PRO A 215 -0.12 25.14 4.61
CA PRO A 215 -1.24 25.28 5.54
C PRO A 215 -2.27 26.33 5.09
N GLN A 216 -1.85 27.34 4.32
CA GLN A 216 -2.73 28.35 3.72
C GLN A 216 -3.70 27.80 2.66
N ARG A 217 -3.49 26.57 2.18
CA ARG A 217 -4.35 25.90 1.20
C ARG A 217 -5.44 25.06 1.85
N LEU A 218 -5.39 24.87 3.17
CA LEU A 218 -6.42 24.16 3.91
C LEU A 218 -7.79 24.83 3.72
N PRO A 219 -8.89 24.05 3.67
CA PRO A 219 -10.23 24.60 3.67
C PRO A 219 -10.47 25.54 4.86
N PHE A 220 -11.29 26.57 4.65
CA PHE A 220 -11.60 27.54 5.71
C PHE A 220 -12.11 26.85 6.98
N GLY A 221 -11.48 27.18 8.12
CA GLY A 221 -11.82 26.63 9.43
C GLY A 221 -11.07 25.36 9.82
N CYS A 222 -10.25 24.79 8.93
CA CYS A 222 -9.34 23.69 9.27
C CYS A 222 -8.05 24.25 9.90
N ALA A 223 -7.64 23.72 11.05
CA ALA A 223 -6.37 24.03 11.70
C ALA A 223 -5.23 23.11 11.21
N GLY A 224 -5.57 21.93 10.69
CA GLY A 224 -4.66 21.00 10.03
C GLY A 224 -5.38 20.09 9.04
N THR A 225 -4.63 19.20 8.38
CA THR A 225 -5.14 18.15 7.50
C THR A 225 -6.22 17.30 8.18
N TYR A 226 -6.05 17.06 9.48
CA TYR A 226 -6.99 16.25 10.27
C TYR A 226 -8.40 16.85 10.36
N ASP A 227 -8.55 18.16 10.21
CA ASP A 227 -9.87 18.81 10.27
C ASP A 227 -10.65 18.71 8.94
N ILE A 228 -9.99 18.24 7.88
CA ILE A 228 -10.62 18.06 6.58
C ILE A 228 -11.70 16.99 6.67
N ARG A 229 -12.87 17.28 6.08
CA ARG A 229 -14.02 16.39 6.10
C ARG A 229 -13.93 15.41 4.95
N GLU A 230 -14.19 14.14 5.25
CA GLU A 230 -14.22 13.03 4.28
C GLU A 230 -15.08 13.33 3.06
N GLY A 231 -16.25 13.97 3.24
CA GLY A 231 -17.18 14.30 2.15
C GLY A 231 -16.90 15.61 1.40
N ASP A 232 -15.76 16.28 1.59
CA ASP A 232 -15.42 17.46 0.77
C ASP A 232 -15.01 17.00 -0.64
N GLU A 233 -15.95 17.08 -1.59
CA GLU A 233 -15.77 16.65 -2.98
C GLU A 233 -14.54 17.27 -3.66
N ARG A 234 -14.17 18.50 -3.28
CA ARG A 234 -12.98 19.16 -3.85
C ARG A 234 -11.71 18.47 -3.40
N ILE A 235 -11.64 18.09 -2.12
CA ILE A 235 -10.49 17.38 -1.56
C ILE A 235 -10.42 15.98 -2.14
N ILE A 236 -11.54 15.25 -2.20
CA ILE A 236 -11.59 13.92 -2.83
C ILE A 236 -11.04 13.99 -4.26
N ARG A 237 -11.51 14.97 -5.04
CA ARG A 237 -11.03 15.18 -6.41
C ARG A 237 -9.55 15.50 -6.47
N GLU A 238 -9.05 16.37 -5.59
CA GLU A 238 -7.61 16.67 -5.51
C GLU A 238 -6.79 15.43 -5.14
N MET A 239 -7.25 14.61 -4.20
CA MET A 239 -6.61 13.34 -3.84
C MET A 239 -6.56 12.38 -5.03
N ASP A 240 -7.64 12.27 -5.80
CA ASP A 240 -7.69 11.47 -7.02
C ASP A 240 -6.70 11.95 -8.08
N PHE A 241 -6.59 13.27 -8.25
CA PHE A 241 -5.67 13.87 -9.21
C PHE A 241 -4.22 13.66 -8.78
N VAL A 242 -3.90 13.88 -7.50
CA VAL A 242 -2.55 13.67 -6.96
C VAL A 242 -2.15 12.19 -7.01
N GLN A 243 -3.07 11.28 -6.68
CA GLN A 243 -2.87 9.83 -6.84
C GLN A 243 -2.45 9.51 -8.28
N ASN A 244 -3.21 9.98 -9.27
CA ASN A 244 -2.94 9.70 -10.67
C ASN A 244 -1.66 10.38 -11.15
N ASP A 245 -1.41 11.63 -10.75
CA ASP A 245 -0.18 12.34 -11.09
C ASP A 245 1.07 11.60 -10.58
N ILE A 246 1.06 11.17 -9.31
CA ILE A 246 2.15 10.38 -8.72
C ILE A 246 2.32 9.07 -9.47
N VAL A 247 1.22 8.37 -9.74
CA VAL A 247 1.25 7.05 -10.38
C VAL A 247 1.81 7.13 -11.79
N PHE A 248 1.31 8.07 -12.60
CA PHE A 248 1.75 8.22 -13.99
C PHE A 248 3.16 8.75 -14.08
N SER A 249 3.51 9.72 -13.23
CA SER A 249 4.87 10.27 -13.17
C SER A 249 5.87 9.17 -12.84
N ASN A 250 5.65 8.40 -11.77
CA ASN A 250 6.69 7.52 -11.23
C ASN A 250 6.67 6.10 -11.82
N TYR A 251 5.50 5.51 -12.06
CA TYR A 251 5.41 4.10 -12.44
C TYR A 251 5.20 3.88 -13.93
N LEU A 252 4.40 4.74 -14.57
CA LEU A 252 4.02 4.50 -15.97
C LEU A 252 4.92 5.24 -16.98
N LEU A 253 5.38 6.45 -16.66
CA LEU A 253 6.21 7.26 -17.56
C LEU A 253 7.70 7.26 -17.20
N LYS A 254 8.07 7.43 -15.91
CA LYS A 254 9.48 7.40 -15.48
C LYS A 254 10.05 5.99 -15.28
N GLY A 255 9.28 4.94 -15.58
CA GLY A 255 9.80 3.60 -15.88
C GLY A 255 10.20 2.73 -14.69
N VAL A 256 9.58 2.90 -13.52
CA VAL A 256 9.71 1.90 -12.44
C VAL A 256 9.08 0.58 -12.90
N ASP A 257 9.93 -0.43 -13.12
CA ASP A 257 9.48 -1.77 -13.51
C ASP A 257 8.93 -2.55 -12.31
N LEU A 258 7.62 -2.45 -12.09
CA LEU A 258 6.88 -3.14 -11.03
C LEU A 258 6.86 -4.69 -11.16
N THR A 259 7.44 -5.23 -12.23
CA THR A 259 7.54 -6.69 -12.46
C THR A 259 8.83 -7.30 -11.93
N ARG A 260 9.81 -6.47 -11.56
CA ARG A 260 11.11 -6.92 -11.05
C ARG A 260 11.26 -6.63 -9.57
N LYS A 261 11.91 -7.54 -8.86
CA LYS A 261 12.36 -7.26 -7.48
C LYS A 261 13.49 -6.24 -7.51
N GLN A 262 13.52 -5.34 -6.54
CA GLN A 262 14.69 -4.48 -6.34
C GLN A 262 15.85 -5.31 -5.78
N ASP A 263 17.04 -5.05 -6.28
CA ASP A 263 18.26 -5.55 -5.66
C ASP A 263 18.66 -4.70 -4.44
N SER A 264 19.67 -5.17 -3.71
CA SER A 264 20.13 -4.51 -2.49
C SER A 264 20.66 -3.10 -2.72
N GLU A 265 21.31 -2.84 -3.85
CA GLU A 265 21.85 -1.53 -4.17
C GLU A 265 20.72 -0.52 -4.43
N ALA A 266 19.70 -0.93 -5.19
CA ALA A 266 18.50 -0.14 -5.42
C ALA A 266 17.76 0.17 -4.11
N PHE A 267 17.59 -0.83 -3.24
CA PHE A 267 16.99 -0.64 -1.91
C PHE A 267 17.74 0.41 -1.08
N LEU A 268 19.06 0.29 -0.98
CA LEU A 268 19.87 1.24 -0.21
C LEU A 268 19.85 2.64 -0.82
N LYS A 269 19.80 2.74 -2.15
CA LYS A 269 19.70 4.03 -2.84
C LYS A 269 18.38 4.75 -2.53
N GLU A 270 17.26 4.02 -2.52
CA GLU A 270 15.95 4.59 -2.16
C GLU A 270 15.89 4.92 -0.67
N LEU A 271 16.38 4.05 0.21
CA LEU A 271 16.49 4.32 1.65
C LEU A 271 17.31 5.59 1.92
N GLU A 272 18.44 5.76 1.25
CA GLU A 272 19.29 6.94 1.41
C GLU A 272 18.63 8.22 0.88
N LYS A 273 17.76 8.13 -0.14
CA LYS A 273 16.92 9.28 -0.54
C LYS A 273 15.95 9.67 0.58
N VAL A 274 15.28 8.70 1.21
CA VAL A 274 14.38 8.96 2.34
C VAL A 274 15.12 9.64 3.49
N LYS A 275 16.26 9.06 3.91
CA LYS A 275 17.09 9.63 4.99
C LYS A 275 17.55 11.04 4.69
N ARG A 276 18.02 11.31 3.47
CA ARG A 276 18.43 12.67 3.06
C ARG A 276 17.28 13.66 3.06
N SER A 277 16.05 13.23 2.76
CA SER A 277 14.87 14.11 2.87
C SER A 277 14.59 14.46 4.33
N ILE A 278 14.60 13.46 5.21
CA ILE A 278 14.38 13.63 6.65
C ILE A 278 15.48 14.50 7.27
N ASP A 279 16.75 14.23 6.97
CA ASP A 279 17.89 15.06 7.42
C ASP A 279 17.78 16.54 6.98
N ARG A 280 16.98 16.83 5.93
CA ARG A 280 16.73 18.19 5.42
C ARG A 280 15.44 18.82 5.98
N GLY A 281 14.80 18.21 6.97
CA GLY A 281 13.56 18.74 7.55
C GLY A 281 12.32 18.49 6.69
N ARG A 282 12.34 17.50 5.77
CA ARG A 282 11.23 17.24 4.84
C ARG A 282 10.72 15.81 4.91
N ASN A 283 9.43 15.66 5.20
CA ASN A 283 8.71 14.39 5.08
C ASN A 283 8.65 13.96 3.62
N ILE A 284 8.53 12.66 3.37
CA ILE A 284 8.57 12.11 2.02
C ILE A 284 7.58 10.97 1.84
N ILE A 285 7.00 10.86 0.64
CA ILE A 285 6.12 9.75 0.30
C ILE A 285 6.99 8.51 0.08
N LEU A 286 6.68 7.44 0.80
CA LEU A 286 7.28 6.14 0.64
C LEU A 286 6.29 5.21 -0.05
N GLY A 287 6.53 4.90 -1.32
CA GLY A 287 5.82 3.82 -2.01
C GLY A 287 6.46 2.47 -1.67
N TYR A 288 5.65 1.40 -1.55
CA TYR A 288 6.16 0.04 -1.48
C TYR A 288 5.34 -0.93 -2.34
N VAL A 289 6.01 -1.99 -2.77
CA VAL A 289 5.40 -3.06 -3.56
C VAL A 289 5.79 -4.40 -2.96
N SER A 290 4.81 -5.29 -2.83
CA SER A 290 4.97 -6.69 -2.47
C SER A 290 4.18 -7.55 -3.48
N PRO A 291 4.27 -8.90 -3.43
CA PRO A 291 3.51 -9.76 -4.34
C PRO A 291 2.00 -9.55 -4.28
N LYS A 292 1.49 -9.11 -3.12
CA LYS A 292 0.05 -9.01 -2.86
C LYS A 292 -0.46 -7.58 -2.74
N MET A 293 0.43 -6.59 -2.70
CA MET A 293 0.05 -5.23 -2.31
C MET A 293 0.97 -4.17 -2.90
N HIS A 294 0.37 -3.06 -3.30
CA HIS A 294 1.04 -1.83 -3.72
C HIS A 294 0.40 -0.67 -2.95
N HIS A 295 1.18 0.10 -2.18
CA HIS A 295 0.66 1.12 -1.27
C HIS A 295 1.70 2.20 -0.99
N SER A 296 1.29 3.26 -0.31
CA SER A 296 2.19 4.32 0.13
C SER A 296 1.91 4.79 1.56
N MET A 297 2.96 5.32 2.20
CA MET A 297 2.94 5.89 3.54
C MET A 297 3.77 7.19 3.55
N VAL A 298 3.59 8.04 4.57
CA VAL A 298 4.48 9.21 4.78
C VAL A 298 5.62 8.80 5.70
N ALA A 299 6.87 8.88 5.23
CA ALA A 299 8.04 8.72 6.08
C ALA A 299 8.43 10.06 6.70
N TYR A 300 8.45 10.11 8.04
CA TYR A 300 8.77 11.33 8.81
C TYR A 300 9.93 11.13 9.79
N GLY A 301 10.45 9.90 9.94
CA GLY A 301 11.63 9.63 10.77
C GLY A 301 12.35 8.35 10.38
N TYR A 302 13.56 8.20 10.91
CA TYR A 302 14.33 6.97 10.83
C TYR A 302 15.21 6.77 12.06
N ILE A 303 15.55 5.50 12.31
CA ILE A 303 16.36 5.03 13.42
C ILE A 303 17.43 4.08 12.85
N GLU A 304 18.70 4.46 12.87
CA GLU A 304 19.80 3.57 12.52
C GLU A 304 20.32 2.86 13.76
N ASN A 305 20.29 1.53 13.73
CA ASN A 305 20.97 0.70 14.72
C ASN A 305 22.37 0.35 14.20
N GLN A 306 23.38 1.12 14.64
CA GLN A 306 24.75 0.98 14.14
C GLN A 306 25.40 -0.34 14.56
N PHE A 307 24.89 -0.97 15.62
CA PHE A 307 25.37 -2.27 16.08
C PHE A 307 24.89 -3.41 15.17
N LYS A 308 23.63 -3.39 14.73
CA LYS A 308 23.05 -4.42 13.85
C LYS A 308 23.23 -4.13 12.37
N GLY A 309 23.65 -2.91 12.01
CA GLY A 309 23.70 -2.49 10.60
C GLY A 309 22.30 -2.46 9.97
N SER A 310 21.30 -2.03 10.75
CA SER A 310 19.91 -1.91 10.31
C SER A 310 19.41 -0.47 10.41
N THR A 311 18.39 -0.15 9.64
CA THR A 311 17.68 1.13 9.67
C THR A 311 16.18 0.87 9.73
N THR A 312 15.50 1.46 10.71
CA THR A 312 14.05 1.44 10.82
C THR A 312 13.51 2.77 10.33
N LEU A 313 12.66 2.79 9.32
CA LEU A 313 11.87 3.97 8.97
C LEU A 313 10.64 4.03 9.85
N VAL A 314 10.34 5.22 10.35
CA VAL A 314 9.09 5.54 11.06
C VAL A 314 8.16 6.21 10.05
N VAL A 315 7.01 5.59 9.81
CA VAL A 315 6.08 5.99 8.76
C VAL A 315 4.65 6.12 9.27
N ALA A 316 3.87 6.98 8.63
CA ALA A 316 2.45 7.17 8.87
C ALA A 316 1.64 6.51 7.76
N ASN A 317 0.79 5.57 8.17
CA ASN A 317 -0.17 4.88 7.32
C ASN A 317 -1.54 5.57 7.37
N ASN A 318 -2.50 5.10 6.57
CA ASN A 318 -3.81 5.75 6.37
C ASN A 318 -4.96 4.73 6.35
N TRP A 319 -4.86 3.68 7.14
CA TRP A 319 -5.84 2.60 7.16
C TRP A 319 -6.87 2.74 8.27
N GLU A 320 -6.52 3.41 9.36
CA GLU A 320 -7.39 3.59 10.50
C GLU A 320 -7.98 4.99 10.55
N ARG A 321 -9.23 5.07 10.99
CA ARG A 321 -9.94 6.34 11.13
C ARG A 321 -9.57 7.03 12.44
N GLU A 322 -9.83 8.34 12.49
CA GLU A 322 -9.83 9.16 13.71
C GLU A 322 -8.53 9.08 14.55
N GLN A 323 -7.37 8.85 13.91
CA GLN A 323 -6.08 8.79 14.58
C GLN A 323 -5.64 10.18 15.07
N MET A 324 -5.99 10.52 16.33
CA MET A 324 -5.65 11.80 16.98
C MET A 324 -4.67 11.67 18.15
N SER A 325 -4.27 10.46 18.50
CA SER A 325 -3.37 10.20 19.62
C SER A 325 -1.93 10.34 19.15
N ASN A 326 -1.33 11.51 19.37
CA ASN A 326 0.07 11.73 19.02
C ASN A 326 1.05 10.84 19.81
N THR A 327 0.64 10.32 20.97
CA THR A 327 1.47 9.44 21.81
C THR A 327 1.47 7.98 21.37
N PHE A 328 0.48 7.57 20.59
CA PHE A 328 0.39 6.22 20.04
C PHE A 328 -0.64 6.20 18.92
N SER A 329 -0.26 5.70 17.75
CA SER A 329 -1.17 5.43 16.64
C SER A 329 -0.93 4.01 16.11
N GLU A 330 -2.01 3.33 15.75
CA GLU A 330 -1.92 2.02 15.09
C GLU A 330 -1.38 2.14 13.65
N ASP A 331 -1.51 3.32 13.04
CA ASP A 331 -0.97 3.66 11.72
C ASP A 331 0.47 4.22 11.79
N ALA A 332 1.06 4.35 12.99
CA ALA A 332 2.49 4.64 13.14
C ALA A 332 3.29 3.34 13.05
N GLU A 333 3.82 3.09 11.84
CA GLU A 333 4.40 1.82 11.44
C GLU A 333 5.93 1.88 11.35
N ASN A 334 6.57 0.73 11.55
CA ASN A 334 8.03 0.57 11.48
C ASN A 334 8.44 -0.32 10.30
N LEU A 335 9.25 0.21 9.39
CA LEU A 335 9.81 -0.54 8.26
C LEU A 335 11.31 -0.76 8.48
N VAL A 336 11.70 -2.01 8.74
CA VAL A 336 13.06 -2.39 9.12
C VAL A 336 13.84 -2.87 7.90
N PHE A 337 14.93 -2.19 7.60
CA PHE A 337 15.95 -2.54 6.60
C PHE A 337 17.13 -3.17 7.32
N ALA A 338 17.38 -4.45 7.10
CA ALA A 338 18.49 -5.18 7.72
C ALA A 338 19.36 -5.84 6.65
N SER A 339 20.68 -5.75 6.82
CA SER A 339 21.62 -6.51 5.99
C SER A 339 21.51 -8.00 6.33
N SER A 340 21.54 -8.86 5.32
CA SER A 340 21.54 -10.32 5.44
C SER A 340 22.50 -10.94 4.43
N ASP A 341 22.79 -12.24 4.57
CA ASP A 341 23.65 -12.97 3.63
C ASP A 341 23.11 -12.96 2.19
N GLU A 342 21.79 -12.81 2.03
CA GLU A 342 21.09 -12.74 0.73
C GLU A 342 20.92 -11.29 0.22
N GLY A 343 21.46 -10.30 0.94
CA GLY A 343 21.30 -8.88 0.65
C GLY A 343 20.45 -8.13 1.68
N VAL A 344 19.90 -6.97 1.30
CA VAL A 344 19.04 -6.17 2.17
C VAL A 344 17.65 -6.78 2.26
N LYS A 345 17.25 -7.14 3.47
CA LYS A 345 15.90 -7.61 3.78
C LYS A 345 15.08 -6.46 4.37
N VAL A 346 13.92 -6.21 3.76
CA VAL A 346 12.94 -5.24 4.28
C VAL A 346 11.82 -6.01 4.96
N THR A 347 11.51 -5.63 6.20
CA THR A 347 10.45 -6.23 7.01
C THR A 347 9.54 -5.15 7.54
N TRP A 348 8.24 -5.34 7.42
CA TRP A 348 7.23 -4.47 8.00
C TRP A 348 6.25 -5.30 8.82
N TYR A 349 6.09 -4.95 10.09
CA TYR A 349 5.07 -5.57 10.92
C TYR A 349 3.82 -4.71 10.94
N ASP A 350 2.79 -5.16 10.23
CA ASP A 350 1.47 -4.52 10.20
C ASP A 350 0.77 -4.74 11.54
N LEU A 351 0.63 -3.68 12.34
CA LEU A 351 0.08 -3.78 13.68
C LEU A 351 -1.41 -4.17 13.67
N THR A 352 -2.18 -3.59 12.76
CA THR A 352 -3.63 -3.82 12.62
C THR A 352 -3.92 -5.29 12.29
N LYS A 353 -3.23 -5.85 11.31
CA LYS A 353 -3.43 -7.23 10.84
C LYS A 353 -2.58 -8.24 11.59
N LYS A 354 -1.59 -7.79 12.36
CA LYS A 354 -0.61 -8.62 13.09
C LYS A 354 0.14 -9.55 12.16
N GLU A 355 0.50 -9.06 10.98
CA GLU A 355 1.21 -9.85 9.98
C GLU A 355 2.54 -9.20 9.60
N VAL A 356 3.53 -10.05 9.34
CA VAL A 356 4.82 -9.60 8.81
C VAL A 356 4.75 -9.58 7.30
N ARG A 357 4.98 -8.41 6.72
CA ARG A 357 5.05 -8.15 5.29
C ARG A 357 6.51 -8.02 4.87
N TYR A 358 6.79 -8.46 3.64
CA TYR A 358 8.13 -8.42 3.04
C TYR A 358 8.07 -7.63 1.72
N PRO A 359 8.29 -6.30 1.77
CA PRO A 359 8.37 -5.49 0.56
C PRO A 359 9.45 -6.01 -0.40
N GLU A 360 9.10 -6.11 -1.67
CA GLU A 360 10.03 -6.46 -2.77
C GLU A 360 10.57 -5.23 -3.49
N MET A 361 9.93 -4.08 -3.27
CA MET A 361 10.40 -2.78 -3.74
C MET A 361 9.97 -1.67 -2.77
N ILE A 362 10.79 -0.64 -2.63
CA ILE A 362 10.43 0.65 -2.03
C ILE A 362 10.86 1.81 -2.93
N PHE A 363 10.19 2.95 -2.80
CA PHE A 363 10.47 4.15 -3.60
C PHE A 363 10.28 5.40 -2.77
N ALA A 364 11.27 6.29 -2.82
CA ALA A 364 11.17 7.62 -2.25
C ALA A 364 10.61 8.57 -3.33
N ILE A 365 9.42 9.12 -3.08
CA ILE A 365 8.76 10.06 -4.00
C ILE A 365 8.73 11.42 -3.33
N GLU A 366 9.47 12.37 -3.91
CA GLU A 366 9.32 13.77 -3.55
C GLU A 366 7.99 14.29 -4.09
N ARG A 367 7.24 14.98 -3.24
CA ARG A 367 5.99 15.61 -3.65
C ARG A 367 6.32 16.82 -4.53
N GLU A 368 5.76 16.84 -5.74
CA GLU A 368 5.91 17.96 -6.67
C GLU A 368 4.69 18.90 -6.53
N ASP A 369 4.89 20.21 -6.67
CA ASP A 369 3.77 21.15 -6.78
C ASP A 369 2.94 20.91 -8.04
N ARG A 370 3.63 20.48 -9.11
CA ARG A 370 3.05 20.06 -10.37
C ARG A 370 3.92 18.96 -10.95
N TYR A 371 3.35 17.77 -11.10
CA TYR A 371 4.01 16.68 -11.81
C TYR A 371 4.04 17.00 -13.31
N SER A 372 5.24 17.14 -13.88
CA SER A 372 5.38 17.40 -15.32
C SER A 372 5.11 16.12 -16.11
N LEU A 373 3.88 15.99 -16.61
CA LEU A 373 3.45 14.88 -17.47
C LEU A 373 3.25 15.39 -18.90
N GLU A 374 4.04 14.87 -19.83
CA GLU A 374 3.96 15.27 -21.23
C GLU A 374 2.87 14.48 -21.96
N ARG A 375 2.00 15.17 -22.70
CA ARG A 375 0.92 14.56 -23.49
C ARG A 375 1.45 13.51 -24.47
N GLU A 376 2.59 13.78 -25.12
CA GLU A 376 3.21 12.84 -26.06
C GLU A 376 3.62 11.52 -25.37
N GLY A 377 4.20 11.61 -24.18
CA GLY A 377 4.59 10.43 -23.40
C GLY A 377 3.37 9.60 -22.97
N PHE A 378 2.30 10.28 -22.56
CA PHE A 378 1.02 9.66 -22.21
C PHE A 378 0.38 8.94 -23.41
N LEU A 379 0.25 9.61 -24.56
CA LEU A 379 -0.32 8.98 -25.77
C LEU A 379 0.53 7.81 -26.26
N ALA A 380 1.86 7.93 -26.18
CA ALA A 380 2.76 6.83 -26.53
C ALA A 380 2.61 5.61 -25.60
N LEU A 381 2.29 5.82 -24.31
CA LEU A 381 1.98 4.73 -23.39
C LEU A 381 0.70 3.98 -23.81
N LEU A 382 -0.35 4.71 -24.18
CA LEU A 382 -1.61 4.11 -24.64
C LEU A 382 -1.39 3.32 -25.93
N ALA A 383 -0.73 3.91 -26.94
CA ALA A 383 -0.45 3.26 -28.21
C ALA A 383 0.41 1.99 -28.06
N ARG A 384 1.44 2.02 -27.20
CA ARG A 384 2.25 0.82 -26.89
C ARG A 384 1.43 -0.26 -26.19
N THR A 385 0.52 0.14 -25.31
CA THR A 385 -0.35 -0.80 -24.61
C THR A 385 -1.32 -1.47 -25.57
N GLU A 386 -1.94 -0.69 -26.45
CA GLU A 386 -2.81 -1.19 -27.51
C GLU A 386 -2.10 -2.21 -28.41
N GLU A 387 -0.91 -1.87 -28.92
CA GLU A 387 -0.09 -2.76 -29.74
C GLU A 387 0.22 -4.08 -29.03
N ARG A 388 0.50 -4.03 -27.73
CA ARG A 388 0.75 -5.21 -26.90
C ARG A 388 -0.49 -6.09 -26.78
N ILE A 389 -1.68 -5.49 -26.60
CA ILE A 389 -2.95 -6.22 -26.53
C ILE A 389 -3.21 -6.93 -27.87
N ARG A 390 -3.04 -6.21 -28.99
CA ARG A 390 -3.22 -6.76 -30.33
C ARG A 390 -2.30 -7.94 -30.59
N LYS A 391 -1.01 -7.80 -30.30
CA LYS A 391 -0.01 -8.87 -30.47
C LYS A 391 -0.27 -10.11 -29.62
N LYS A 392 -0.85 -9.94 -28.43
CA LYS A 392 -1.21 -11.06 -27.57
C LYS A 392 -2.41 -11.86 -28.09
N GLY A 393 -3.24 -11.28 -28.97
CA GLY A 393 -4.47 -11.93 -29.45
C GLY A 393 -5.44 -12.26 -28.32
N LYS A 394 -5.54 -11.38 -27.32
CA LYS A 394 -6.41 -11.56 -26.15
C LYS A 394 -7.55 -10.55 -26.13
N ILE A 395 -8.76 -11.01 -25.82
CA ILE A 395 -9.89 -10.17 -25.41
C ILE A 395 -9.66 -9.78 -23.96
N ILE A 396 -9.77 -8.49 -23.63
CA ILE A 396 -9.66 -8.01 -22.26
C ILE A 396 -11.03 -7.56 -21.79
N LEU A 397 -11.49 -8.08 -20.66
CA LEU A 397 -12.72 -7.64 -20.00
C LEU A 397 -12.38 -7.03 -18.65
N MET A 398 -12.94 -5.87 -18.35
CA MET A 398 -12.81 -5.22 -17.05
C MET A 398 -14.21 -4.98 -16.49
N VAL A 399 -14.43 -5.35 -15.23
CA VAL A 399 -15.71 -5.24 -14.55
C VAL A 399 -15.51 -4.47 -13.25
N GLU A 400 -16.35 -3.49 -12.97
CA GLU A 400 -16.31 -2.72 -11.72
C GLU A 400 -17.52 -3.01 -10.80
N GLU A 401 -17.29 -2.90 -9.49
CA GLU A 401 -18.31 -2.81 -8.43
C GLU A 401 -19.32 -3.97 -8.32
N THR A 402 -18.81 -5.20 -8.44
CA THR A 402 -19.60 -6.43 -8.25
C THR A 402 -18.94 -7.42 -7.29
N GLU A 403 -19.71 -8.17 -6.49
CA GLU A 403 -19.16 -9.17 -5.57
C GLU A 403 -18.78 -10.47 -6.27
N VAL A 404 -19.37 -10.73 -7.44
CA VAL A 404 -19.20 -11.96 -8.19
C VAL A 404 -18.96 -11.64 -9.65
N ALA A 405 -17.83 -12.13 -10.18
CA ALA A 405 -17.54 -12.15 -11.59
C ALA A 405 -16.72 -13.41 -11.93
N TYR A 406 -17.20 -14.19 -12.90
CA TYR A 406 -16.42 -15.28 -13.46
C TYR A 406 -16.82 -15.58 -14.90
N VAL A 407 -15.84 -16.06 -15.66
CA VAL A 407 -15.99 -16.50 -17.04
C VAL A 407 -16.08 -18.01 -17.08
N ILE A 408 -16.93 -18.53 -17.97
CA ILE A 408 -17.05 -19.94 -18.34
C ILE A 408 -16.61 -20.08 -19.80
N ASP A 409 -15.68 -20.99 -20.10
CA ASP A 409 -15.29 -21.31 -21.49
C ASP A 409 -16.27 -22.29 -22.16
N GLY A 410 -16.03 -22.59 -23.44
CA GLY A 410 -16.83 -23.56 -24.22
C GLY A 410 -16.86 -24.98 -23.64
N ASP A 411 -15.85 -25.36 -22.84
CA ASP A 411 -15.79 -26.66 -22.14
C ASP A 411 -16.54 -26.64 -20.80
N GLY A 412 -17.05 -25.49 -20.37
CA GLY A 412 -17.71 -25.31 -19.08
C GLY A 412 -16.75 -25.06 -17.91
N LYS A 413 -15.45 -24.90 -18.14
CA LYS A 413 -14.45 -24.60 -17.11
C LYS A 413 -14.58 -23.14 -16.68
N LYS A 414 -14.39 -22.87 -15.39
CA LYS A 414 -14.59 -21.54 -14.80
C LYS A 414 -13.29 -20.88 -14.39
N ARG A 415 -13.21 -19.57 -14.62
CA ARG A 415 -12.15 -18.70 -14.11
C ARG A 415 -12.77 -17.43 -13.52
N GLY A 416 -12.40 -17.06 -12.30
CA GLY A 416 -12.92 -15.85 -11.66
C GLY A 416 -13.12 -16.01 -10.16
N TYR A 417 -14.09 -15.27 -9.61
CA TYR A 417 -14.35 -15.23 -8.18
C TYR A 417 -15.85 -15.22 -7.85
N LYS A 418 -16.22 -16.01 -6.85
CA LYS A 418 -17.50 -15.94 -6.14
C LYS A 418 -17.22 -16.19 -4.67
N LYS A 419 -17.35 -15.16 -3.83
CA LYS A 419 -16.99 -15.25 -2.40
C LYS A 419 -17.53 -16.53 -1.74
N PRO A 420 -16.71 -17.28 -0.99
CA PRO A 420 -15.27 -17.09 -0.74
C PRO A 420 -14.33 -17.80 -1.76
N ARG A 421 -14.88 -18.34 -2.84
CA ARG A 421 -14.19 -19.26 -3.76
C ARG A 421 -13.59 -18.55 -4.98
N TYR A 422 -12.34 -18.89 -5.28
CA TYR A 422 -11.71 -18.64 -6.57
C TYR A 422 -11.95 -19.83 -7.51
N PHE A 423 -12.35 -19.55 -8.75
CA PHE A 423 -12.41 -20.53 -9.83
C PHE A 423 -11.10 -20.48 -10.62
N LYS A 424 -10.47 -21.63 -10.83
CA LYS A 424 -9.16 -21.76 -11.48
C LYS A 424 -9.13 -22.97 -12.44
N ASP A 425 -10.28 -23.28 -13.03
CA ASP A 425 -10.48 -24.53 -13.76
C ASP A 425 -9.82 -24.51 -15.15
N THR A 426 -9.38 -23.34 -15.62
CA THR A 426 -8.58 -23.14 -16.83
C THR A 426 -7.42 -22.17 -16.57
N GLU A 427 -6.27 -22.43 -17.19
CA GLU A 427 -5.06 -21.59 -17.15
C GLU A 427 -4.94 -20.64 -18.35
N GLU A 428 -5.74 -20.87 -19.40
CA GLU A 428 -5.71 -20.04 -20.63
C GLU A 428 -6.28 -18.63 -20.42
N ILE A 429 -7.12 -18.48 -19.39
CA ILE A 429 -7.72 -17.22 -18.96
C ILE A 429 -6.90 -16.63 -17.81
N ASP A 430 -6.24 -15.51 -18.09
CA ASP A 430 -5.65 -14.69 -17.04
C ASP A 430 -6.75 -13.97 -16.28
N PHE A 431 -6.66 -13.99 -14.95
CA PHE A 431 -7.68 -13.42 -14.08
C PHE A 431 -7.04 -12.66 -12.94
N ARG A 432 -7.50 -11.43 -12.73
CA ARG A 432 -7.13 -10.58 -11.60
C ARG A 432 -8.39 -10.06 -10.91
N LYS A 433 -8.40 -10.16 -9.59
CA LYS A 433 -9.37 -9.51 -8.71
C LYS A 433 -8.68 -8.35 -8.01
N ILE A 434 -9.29 -7.18 -8.04
CA ILE A 434 -8.81 -5.94 -7.45
C ILE A 434 -9.99 -5.35 -6.67
N ASP A 435 -10.11 -5.74 -5.40
CA ASP A 435 -11.35 -5.58 -4.61
C ASP A 435 -12.59 -6.05 -5.36
N TYR A 436 -13.59 -5.19 -5.57
CA TYR A 436 -14.83 -5.50 -6.27
C TYR A 436 -14.73 -5.33 -7.79
N ASN A 437 -13.51 -5.22 -8.30
CA ASN A 437 -13.21 -5.06 -9.72
C ASN A 437 -12.45 -6.29 -10.25
N TYR A 438 -12.65 -6.60 -11.52
CA TYR A 438 -12.13 -7.82 -12.13
C TYR A 438 -11.55 -7.53 -13.50
N VAL A 439 -10.42 -8.16 -13.82
CA VAL A 439 -9.83 -8.14 -15.16
C VAL A 439 -9.66 -9.57 -15.65
N PHE A 440 -10.17 -9.85 -16.84
CA PHE A 440 -10.01 -11.11 -17.54
C PHE A 440 -9.24 -10.87 -18.84
N GLU A 441 -8.22 -11.68 -19.14
CA GLU A 441 -7.59 -11.74 -20.47
C GLU A 441 -7.88 -13.12 -21.09
N LEU A 442 -8.74 -13.15 -22.11
CA LEU A 442 -9.28 -14.35 -22.76
C LEU A 442 -8.60 -14.56 -24.13
N PRO A 443 -8.28 -15.78 -24.56
CA PRO A 443 -7.98 -16.07 -25.97
C PRO A 443 -9.06 -15.49 -26.91
N ALA A 444 -8.66 -14.83 -27.99
CA ALA A 444 -9.64 -14.17 -28.87
C ALA A 444 -10.46 -15.14 -29.74
N ASP A 445 -9.97 -16.35 -29.96
CA ASP A 445 -10.61 -17.39 -30.78
C ASP A 445 -11.64 -18.23 -30.02
N GLY A 446 -11.77 -18.05 -28.71
CA GLY A 446 -12.74 -18.78 -27.89
C GLY A 446 -14.12 -18.13 -27.81
N GLU A 447 -15.08 -18.94 -27.38
CA GLU A 447 -16.41 -18.50 -26.95
C GLU A 447 -16.53 -18.62 -25.43
N TYR A 448 -17.04 -17.58 -24.80
CA TYR A 448 -17.07 -17.46 -23.34
C TYR A 448 -18.43 -16.95 -22.85
N ARG A 449 -18.72 -17.24 -21.58
CA ARG A 449 -19.86 -16.66 -20.86
C ARG A 449 -19.38 -15.98 -19.59
N LEU A 450 -19.61 -14.67 -19.47
CA LEU A 450 -19.34 -13.92 -18.25
C LEU A 450 -20.61 -13.87 -17.39
N LEU A 451 -20.47 -14.26 -16.13
CA LEU A 451 -21.54 -14.13 -15.14
C LEU A 451 -21.17 -13.10 -14.09
N LEU A 452 -22.06 -12.13 -13.91
CA LEU A 452 -21.99 -11.09 -12.88
C LEU A 452 -23.14 -11.25 -11.90
N LYS A 453 -22.88 -11.13 -10.60
CA LYS A 453 -23.93 -11.17 -9.55
C LYS A 453 -23.58 -10.25 -8.39
N ASN A 454 -24.63 -9.79 -7.72
CA ASN A 454 -24.54 -8.97 -6.52
C ASN A 454 -23.71 -7.70 -6.77
N PRO A 455 -24.29 -6.66 -7.39
CA PRO A 455 -23.67 -5.35 -7.37
C PRO A 455 -23.32 -4.96 -5.94
N ARG A 456 -22.28 -4.15 -5.76
CA ARG A 456 -21.91 -3.68 -4.43
C ARG A 456 -22.98 -2.74 -3.89
N TYR A 457 -23.42 -2.96 -2.66
CA TYR A 457 -24.29 -2.01 -1.96
C TYR A 457 -23.47 -0.84 -1.41
N ASN A 458 -23.89 0.39 -1.67
CA ASN A 458 -23.32 1.59 -1.08
C ASN A 458 -24.13 1.95 0.17
N GLU A 459 -23.54 1.78 1.35
CA GLU A 459 -24.25 1.98 2.62
C GLU A 459 -24.61 3.45 2.85
N GLU A 460 -23.73 4.36 2.46
CA GLU A 460 -23.90 5.81 2.62
C GLU A 460 -25.04 6.37 1.76
N ARG A 461 -25.20 5.85 0.54
CA ARG A 461 -26.23 6.28 -0.43
C ARG A 461 -27.50 5.42 -0.38
N GLY A 462 -27.49 4.32 0.40
CA GLY A 462 -28.62 3.42 0.55
C GLY A 462 -29.08 2.75 -0.76
N ARG A 463 -28.15 2.49 -1.69
CA ARG A 463 -28.46 1.90 -3.00
C ARG A 463 -27.30 1.05 -3.53
N TYR A 464 -27.60 0.12 -4.42
CA TYR A 464 -26.56 -0.59 -5.17
C TYR A 464 -25.81 0.35 -6.12
N LYS A 465 -24.50 0.13 -6.24
CA LYS A 465 -23.64 0.79 -7.23
C LYS A 465 -23.93 0.20 -8.61
N ASP A 466 -23.82 1.04 -9.64
CA ASP A 466 -23.87 0.58 -11.02
C ASP A 466 -22.65 -0.31 -11.32
N VAL A 467 -22.89 -1.38 -12.08
CA VAL A 467 -21.82 -2.29 -12.52
C VAL A 467 -21.36 -1.85 -13.90
N ASN A 468 -20.09 -1.43 -14.02
CA ASN A 468 -19.50 -1.07 -15.30
C ASN A 468 -18.81 -2.29 -15.92
N LEU A 469 -19.00 -2.48 -17.23
CA LEU A 469 -18.33 -3.51 -18.02
C LEU A 469 -17.60 -2.84 -19.19
N TYR A 470 -16.31 -3.13 -19.33
CA TYR A 470 -15.47 -2.64 -20.42
C TYR A 470 -14.83 -3.81 -21.15
N GLY A 471 -14.67 -3.69 -22.47
CA GLY A 471 -14.07 -4.72 -23.32
C GLY A 471 -13.04 -4.14 -24.30
N ILE A 472 -11.94 -4.85 -24.52
CA ILE A 472 -10.98 -4.59 -25.60
C ILE A 472 -10.87 -5.86 -26.45
N PHE A 473 -11.20 -5.76 -27.72
CA PHE A 473 -11.20 -6.86 -28.67
C PHE A 473 -10.07 -6.69 -29.69
N PRO A 474 -9.18 -7.68 -29.85
CA PRO A 474 -8.08 -7.61 -30.82
C PRO A 474 -8.64 -7.92 -32.21
N ALA A 475 -9.18 -6.93 -32.91
CA ALA A 475 -9.62 -7.09 -34.29
C ALA A 475 -8.59 -6.54 -35.29
N ASP A 476 -8.39 -7.29 -36.38
CA ASP A 476 -8.17 -6.74 -37.73
C ASP A 476 -9.55 -6.75 -38.43
N ILE A 477 -10.08 -5.57 -38.81
CA ILE A 477 -11.23 -5.31 -39.71
C ILE A 477 -12.58 -5.97 -39.36
N VAL A 478 -13.59 -5.19 -38.98
CA VAL A 478 -14.89 -4.94 -39.68
C VAL A 478 -15.75 -4.01 -38.81
N SER A 479 -16.49 -3.13 -39.49
CA SER A 479 -17.32 -2.02 -39.02
C SER A 479 -18.40 -2.35 -37.99
N ALA A 480 -18.77 -1.28 -37.29
CA ALA A 480 -19.82 -1.12 -36.28
C ALA A 480 -21.20 -1.73 -36.62
N ASP A 481 -21.92 -2.13 -35.58
CA ASP A 481 -23.30 -1.68 -35.40
C ASP A 481 -23.63 -1.40 -33.94
N ILE A 482 -24.40 -0.33 -33.75
CA ILE A 482 -24.81 0.30 -32.49
C ILE A 482 -26.09 -0.36 -31.99
N LEU A 483 -26.14 -0.75 -30.71
CA LEU A 483 -27.39 -0.99 -30.00
C LEU A 483 -27.39 -0.27 -28.65
N SER A 484 -27.64 1.03 -28.68
CA SER A 484 -28.10 1.79 -27.51
C SER A 484 -29.61 1.87 -27.51
N ASP A 485 -30.24 1.66 -26.35
CA ASP A 485 -31.41 2.43 -25.93
C ASP A 485 -31.26 2.77 -24.44
N ASP A 486 -31.52 4.06 -24.16
CA ASP A 486 -31.69 4.82 -22.89
C ASP A 486 -30.58 4.75 -21.82
N ILE A 487 -30.01 5.88 -21.36
CA ILE A 487 -30.66 6.96 -20.60
C ILE A 487 -30.22 8.37 -21.06
N VAL A 488 -31.24 9.23 -21.18
CA VAL A 488 -31.21 10.67 -21.34
C VAL A 488 -30.40 11.38 -20.25
N SER A 489 -29.36 12.12 -20.65
CA SER A 489 -29.00 13.41 -20.05
C SER A 489 -28.90 14.40 -21.20
N ALA A 490 -29.73 15.45 -21.14
CA ALA A 490 -29.88 16.45 -22.18
C ALA A 490 -28.55 17.15 -22.53
N ASP A 491 -28.49 17.58 -23.79
CA ASP A 491 -27.47 18.41 -24.44
C ASP A 491 -26.18 17.70 -24.88
N LEU A 492 -26.22 17.13 -26.10
CA LEU A 492 -25.31 17.45 -27.22
C LEU A 492 -25.60 16.52 -28.41
N LEU A 493 -26.40 17.02 -29.37
CA LEU A 493 -26.52 16.42 -30.69
C LEU A 493 -25.66 17.22 -31.67
N SER A 494 -24.73 16.54 -32.35
CA SER A 494 -24.50 16.77 -33.79
C SER A 494 -23.80 15.57 -34.42
N ALA A 495 -24.42 15.05 -35.47
CA ALA A 495 -23.88 14.04 -36.38
C ALA A 495 -22.75 14.61 -37.25
N ASP A 496 -21.70 13.82 -37.47
CA ASP A 496 -21.17 13.40 -38.78
C ASP A 496 -19.70 12.93 -38.68
N ILE A 497 -19.33 12.13 -39.69
CA ILE A 497 -17.99 11.81 -40.22
C ILE A 497 -17.47 10.38 -39.98
N VAL A 498 -17.43 9.66 -41.11
CA VAL A 498 -16.63 8.47 -41.39
C VAL A 498 -15.16 8.88 -41.60
N SER A 499 -14.24 8.26 -40.87
CA SER A 499 -12.82 8.18 -41.22
C SER A 499 -12.24 6.88 -40.68
N ALA A 500 -11.55 6.15 -41.54
CA ALA A 500 -10.92 4.86 -41.25
C ALA A 500 -9.63 5.08 -40.46
N GLU A 501 -9.61 4.64 -39.21
CA GLU A 501 -8.43 4.25 -38.44
C GLU A 501 -8.93 3.58 -37.14
N THR A 502 -8.31 2.45 -36.80
CA THR A 502 -8.39 1.66 -35.56
C THR A 502 -9.77 1.54 -34.88
N HIS A 503 -10.37 0.35 -34.93
CA HIS A 503 -11.69 0.10 -34.35
C HIS A 503 -11.57 -0.80 -33.10
N VAL A 504 -11.60 -0.20 -31.90
CA VAL A 504 -11.95 -0.93 -30.67
C VAL A 504 -13.47 -1.08 -30.62
N LEU A 505 -13.92 -2.32 -30.47
CA LEU A 505 -15.34 -2.61 -30.36
C LEU A 505 -15.89 -2.15 -28.99
N THR A 506 -16.85 -1.22 -29.07
CA THR A 506 -17.55 -0.61 -27.95
C THR A 506 -18.60 -1.57 -27.37
N VAL A 507 -18.63 -1.80 -26.05
CA VAL A 507 -19.86 -2.18 -25.33
C VAL A 507 -19.99 -1.41 -24.01
N MET A 508 -20.80 -0.34 -24.10
CA MET A 508 -21.74 0.26 -23.16
C MET A 508 -21.46 0.35 -21.65
N ASN A 509 -21.34 1.60 -21.19
CA ASN A 509 -21.84 2.08 -19.90
C ASN A 509 -23.38 1.94 -19.88
N ARG A 510 -23.90 0.82 -19.36
CA ARG A 510 -25.28 0.73 -18.91
C ARG A 510 -25.24 0.76 -17.39
N GLY A 511 -25.62 1.90 -16.80
CA GLY A 511 -26.07 1.90 -15.41
C GLY A 511 -27.23 0.92 -15.32
N LEU A 512 -26.97 -0.29 -14.82
CA LEU A 512 -27.98 -1.32 -14.70
C LEU A 512 -28.89 -0.93 -13.53
N PRO A 513 -30.20 -0.71 -13.70
CA PRO A 513 -31.10 -0.63 -12.56
C PRO A 513 -31.23 -2.03 -11.95
N VAL A 514 -30.69 -2.25 -10.74
CA VAL A 514 -30.63 -3.60 -10.14
C VAL A 514 -31.44 -3.70 -8.84
N ASN A 515 -32.38 -4.66 -8.81
CA ASN A 515 -33.04 -5.20 -7.60
C ASN A 515 -32.26 -6.41 -7.05
N ASP A 516 -32.43 -6.68 -5.76
CA ASP A 516 -31.58 -7.48 -4.82
C ASP A 516 -31.02 -8.87 -5.21
N GLU A 517 -31.34 -9.51 -6.35
CA GLU A 517 -30.86 -10.88 -6.67
C GLU A 517 -30.57 -11.13 -8.17
N TYR A 518 -30.00 -10.16 -8.88
CA TYR A 518 -29.80 -10.31 -10.33
C TYR A 518 -28.51 -11.06 -10.72
N ILE A 519 -28.66 -12.00 -11.66
CA ILE A 519 -27.57 -12.65 -12.40
C ILE A 519 -27.58 -12.09 -13.82
N SER A 520 -26.54 -11.35 -14.20
CA SER A 520 -26.36 -10.97 -15.61
C SER A 520 -25.41 -11.96 -16.26
N GLU A 521 -25.85 -12.58 -17.36
CA GLU A 521 -25.04 -13.47 -18.19
C GLU A 521 -24.78 -12.81 -19.54
N TYR A 522 -23.51 -12.82 -19.97
CA TYR A 522 -23.06 -12.26 -21.23
C TYR A 522 -22.31 -13.31 -22.04
N ARG A 523 -22.60 -13.44 -23.32
CA ARG A 523 -21.80 -14.17 -24.30
C ARG A 523 -20.67 -13.26 -24.79
N ILE A 524 -19.45 -13.78 -24.85
CA ILE A 524 -18.27 -13.08 -25.33
C ILE A 524 -17.58 -13.93 -26.37
N ASP A 525 -17.26 -13.32 -27.50
CA ASP A 525 -16.39 -13.86 -28.54
C ASP A 525 -15.64 -12.71 -29.22
N LYS A 526 -14.85 -12.99 -30.27
CA LYS A 526 -14.13 -11.95 -31.02
C LYS A 526 -15.00 -10.83 -31.60
N SER A 527 -16.30 -11.06 -31.78
CA SER A 527 -17.23 -10.10 -32.37
C SER A 527 -17.81 -9.12 -31.35
N GLY A 528 -17.71 -9.43 -30.04
CA GLY A 528 -18.12 -8.51 -28.98
C GLY A 528 -18.71 -9.19 -27.75
N ILE A 529 -19.56 -8.43 -27.04
CA ILE A 529 -20.28 -8.86 -25.84
C ILE A 529 -21.77 -8.73 -26.09
N GLU A 530 -22.53 -9.79 -25.82
CA GLU A 530 -23.97 -9.81 -25.95
C GLU A 530 -24.61 -10.31 -24.63
N ARG A 531 -25.62 -9.60 -24.13
CA ARG A 531 -26.36 -10.04 -22.93
C ARG A 531 -27.29 -11.20 -23.30
N VAL A 532 -27.21 -12.31 -22.57
CA VAL A 532 -27.97 -13.54 -22.83
C VAL A 532 -29.24 -13.61 -21.98
N THR A 533 -29.21 -13.08 -20.76
CA THR A 533 -30.36 -13.08 -19.84
C THR A 533 -30.59 -11.70 -19.26
N GLU A 534 -31.85 -11.25 -19.27
CA GLU A 534 -32.29 -10.04 -18.57
C GLU A 534 -32.37 -10.27 -17.08
#